data_AF-X0XQ50-F1
#
_entry.id   AF-X0XQ50-F1
#
_cell.length_a   1.000
_cell.length_b   1.000
_cell.length_c   1.000
_cell.angle_alpha   90.00
_cell.angle_beta   90.00
_cell.angle_gamma   90.00
#
_symmetry.space_group_name_H-M   'P 1'
#
loop_
_entity.id
_entity.type
_entity.pdbx_description
1 polymer ?
#
loop_
_entity_poly.entity_id
_entity_poly.type
_entity_poly.pdbx_seq_one_letter_code
_entity_poly.pdbx_strand_id
1 'polypeptide(L)'
;HGKWAKKAGIDKFIADFVNRHIDYGTSWAFSNNENEFPLEKYENTIIMQLNFFHQKDLEEEDNHKSYVKAFYLHHLLDYFRETRINIYEINAVFDKFIKEKIETATITNEGNKVNFSKEIHQIFDFLRKNKEELYSDLKGGYFTK
;
A
#
# COMPACT_ATOMS: atom_id res chain seq x y z
N HIS A 1 6.89 -5.91 6.55
CA HIS A 1 6.24 -4.58 6.38
C HIS A 1 6.84 -3.48 7.26
N GLY A 2 6.76 -3.56 8.60
CA GLY A 2 7.19 -2.46 9.49
C GLY A 2 8.62 -1.92 9.31
N LYS A 3 9.62 -2.80 9.11
CA LYS A 3 11.01 -2.40 8.81
C LYS A 3 11.08 -1.43 7.62
N TRP A 4 10.41 -1.79 6.52
CA TRP A 4 10.42 -1.05 5.27
C TRP A 4 9.64 0.25 5.37
N ALA A 5 8.52 0.27 6.10
CA ALA A 5 7.75 1.48 6.33
C ALA A 5 8.57 2.53 7.11
N LYS A 6 9.22 2.12 8.20
CA LYS A 6 10.13 3.00 8.95
C LYS A 6 11.25 3.54 8.07
N LYS A 7 11.85 2.69 7.23
CA LYS A 7 12.93 3.10 6.31
C LYS A 7 12.45 4.05 5.21
N ALA A 8 11.19 3.96 4.81
CA ALA A 8 10.55 4.89 3.88
C ALA A 8 10.15 6.23 4.53
N GLY A 9 10.38 6.41 5.83
CA GLY A 9 9.98 7.61 6.56
C GLY A 9 8.49 7.66 6.92
N ILE A 10 7.79 6.53 6.84
CA ILE A 10 6.38 6.42 7.23
C ILE A 10 6.34 6.22 8.74
N ASP A 11 5.52 7.03 9.42
CA ASP A 11 5.34 6.93 10.85
C ASP A 11 4.88 5.53 11.28
N LYS A 12 5.36 5.08 12.44
CA LYS A 12 5.10 3.73 12.95
C LYS A 12 3.61 3.50 13.21
N PHE A 13 2.90 4.48 13.76
CA PHE A 13 1.47 4.37 14.03
C PHE A 13 0.70 4.19 12.71
N ILE A 14 1.01 5.00 11.70
CA ILE A 14 0.41 4.88 10.36
C ILE A 14 0.70 3.51 9.75
N ALA A 15 1.97 3.08 9.78
CA ALA A 15 2.38 1.80 9.22
C ALA A 15 1.66 0.61 9.91
N ASP A 16 1.61 0.60 11.24
CA ASP A 16 0.95 -0.44 12.02
C ASP A 16 -0.58 -0.40 11.85
N PHE A 17 -1.15 0.79 11.67
CA PHE A 17 -2.56 0.96 11.35
C PHE A 17 -2.88 0.34 10.00
N VAL A 18 -2.17 0.73 8.94
CA VAL A 18 -2.39 0.23 7.58
C VAL A 18 -2.18 -1.28 7.49
N ASN A 19 -1.09 -1.80 8.06
CA ASN A 19 -0.82 -3.25 8.05
C ASN A 19 -1.98 -4.03 8.68
N ARG A 20 -2.47 -3.61 9.85
CA ARG A 20 -3.59 -4.30 10.51
C ARG A 20 -4.87 -4.28 9.68
N HIS A 21 -5.16 -3.18 9.01
CA HIS A 21 -6.36 -3.05 8.18
C HIS A 21 -6.30 -3.90 6.91
N ILE A 22 -5.10 -4.07 6.33
CA ILE A 22 -4.91 -4.93 5.17
C ILE A 22 -4.91 -6.41 5.61
N ASP A 23 -4.11 -6.77 6.62
CA ASP A 23 -3.90 -8.15 7.06
C ASP A 23 -5.16 -8.81 7.68
N TYR A 24 -5.93 -8.04 8.45
CA TYR A 24 -7.12 -8.54 9.17
C TYR A 24 -8.45 -8.09 8.53
N GLY A 25 -8.38 -7.38 7.41
CA GLY A 25 -9.53 -6.82 6.70
C GLY A 25 -10.08 -5.54 7.32
N THR A 26 -10.87 -4.83 6.52
CA THR A 26 -11.45 -3.52 6.84
C THR A 26 -12.93 -3.56 7.21
N SER A 27 -13.52 -4.75 7.37
CA SER A 27 -14.97 -4.93 7.59
C SER A 27 -15.50 -4.13 8.79
N TRP A 28 -14.69 -3.99 9.83
CA TRP A 28 -15.00 -3.22 11.04
C TRP A 28 -14.76 -1.71 10.89
N ALA A 29 -13.89 -1.28 9.97
CA ALA A 29 -13.63 0.14 9.73
C ALA A 29 -14.84 0.83 9.05
N PHE A 30 -15.69 0.04 8.39
CA PHE A 30 -16.89 0.50 7.70
C PHE A 30 -18.21 0.14 8.41
N SER A 31 -18.17 -0.61 9.52
CA SER A 31 -19.39 -1.12 10.18
C SER A 31 -20.22 -0.06 10.91
N ASN A 32 -19.67 1.15 11.15
CA ASN A 32 -20.34 2.22 11.88
C ASN A 32 -20.73 3.43 11.01
N ASN A 33 -20.22 3.52 9.77
CA ASN A 33 -20.40 4.69 8.89
C ASN A 33 -20.97 4.30 7.52
N GLU A 34 -22.17 3.69 7.51
CA GLU A 34 -22.89 3.32 6.29
C GLU A 34 -23.12 4.50 5.31
N ASN A 35 -23.07 5.74 5.82
CA ASN A 35 -23.29 6.97 5.03
C ASN A 35 -22.03 7.61 4.43
N GLU A 36 -20.82 7.33 4.94
CA GLU A 36 -19.59 7.98 4.43
C GLU A 36 -18.87 7.16 3.36
N PHE A 37 -19.14 5.85 3.31
CA PHE A 37 -18.47 4.93 2.41
C PHE A 37 -19.52 3.93 1.89
N PRO A 38 -20.28 4.26 0.83
CA PRO A 38 -21.29 3.35 0.32
C PRO A 38 -20.60 2.05 -0.13
N LEU A 39 -20.69 1.03 0.71
CA LEU A 39 -20.12 -0.31 0.53
C LEU A 39 -20.64 -0.94 -0.78
N GLU A 40 -21.85 -0.57 -1.17
CA GLU A 40 -22.51 -1.01 -2.41
C GLU A 40 -21.85 -0.46 -3.69
N LYS A 41 -21.00 0.58 -3.59
CA LYS A 41 -20.41 1.24 -4.76
C LYS A 41 -19.09 0.60 -5.23
N TYR A 42 -18.50 -0.29 -4.44
CA TYR A 42 -17.19 -0.86 -4.72
C TYR A 42 -17.21 -2.38 -4.67
N GLU A 43 -17.16 -3.02 -5.84
CA GLU A 43 -17.04 -4.49 -5.96
C GLU A 43 -15.64 -5.01 -5.55
N ASN A 44 -14.63 -4.12 -5.43
CA ASN A 44 -13.23 -4.47 -5.21
C ASN A 44 -12.70 -3.96 -3.86
N THR A 45 -12.29 -4.87 -2.98
CA THR A 45 -11.71 -4.59 -1.65
C THR A 45 -10.48 -3.67 -1.72
N ILE A 46 -9.65 -3.79 -2.76
CA ILE A 46 -8.46 -2.96 -2.95
C ILE A 46 -8.85 -1.49 -3.15
N ILE A 47 -9.91 -1.22 -3.94
CA ILE A 47 -10.40 0.15 -4.16
C ILE A 47 -10.98 0.72 -2.86
N MET A 48 -11.72 -0.08 -2.11
CA MET A 48 -12.27 0.33 -0.82
C MET A 48 -11.18 0.72 0.17
N GLN A 49 -10.15 -0.12 0.30
CA GLN A 49 -8.99 0.15 1.16
C GLN A 49 -8.26 1.41 0.72
N LEU A 50 -8.00 1.56 -0.58
CA LEU A 50 -7.34 2.74 -1.13
C LEU A 50 -8.13 4.02 -0.86
N ASN A 51 -9.46 3.99 -1.05
CA ASN A 51 -10.30 5.15 -0.75
C ASN A 51 -10.28 5.51 0.74
N PHE A 52 -10.39 4.50 1.63
CA PHE A 52 -10.34 4.72 3.07
C PHE A 52 -9.02 5.34 3.52
N PHE A 53 -7.89 4.82 3.06
CA PHE A 53 -6.58 5.39 3.40
C PHE A 53 -6.37 6.77 2.77
N HIS A 54 -6.94 7.01 1.59
CA HIS A 54 -6.95 8.36 1.03
C HIS A 54 -7.74 9.35 1.89
N GLN A 55 -8.90 8.96 2.43
CA GLN A 55 -9.63 9.82 3.37
C GLN A 55 -8.81 10.08 4.64
N LYS A 56 -8.13 9.07 5.18
CA LYS A 56 -7.24 9.25 6.33
C LYS A 56 -6.12 10.25 6.04
N ASP A 57 -5.56 10.25 4.83
CA ASP A 57 -4.59 11.27 4.42
C ASP A 57 -5.18 12.69 4.32
N LEU A 58 -6.49 12.83 4.08
CA LEU A 58 -7.16 14.14 4.08
C LEU A 58 -7.45 14.65 5.50
N GLU A 59 -7.54 13.76 6.48
CA GLU A 59 -7.66 14.08 7.90
C GLU A 59 -6.32 14.51 8.52
N GLU A 60 -5.18 14.19 7.88
CA GLU A 60 -3.85 14.61 8.35
C GLU A 60 -3.56 16.09 8.06
N GLU A 61 -3.04 16.79 9.06
CA GLU A 61 -2.73 18.23 9.00
C GLU A 61 -1.69 18.57 7.92
N ASP A 62 -0.68 17.70 7.73
CA ASP A 62 0.42 17.90 6.78
C ASP A 62 0.22 17.17 5.41
N ASN A 63 -0.84 16.36 5.29
CA ASN A 63 -1.28 15.63 4.08
C ASN A 63 -0.12 15.08 3.22
N HIS A 64 0.81 14.36 3.84
CA HIS A 64 2.00 13.82 3.18
C HIS A 64 1.73 12.54 2.35
N LYS A 65 0.46 12.16 2.22
CA LYS A 65 -0.01 10.90 1.63
C LYS A 65 0.61 9.67 2.29
N SER A 66 0.78 9.73 3.61
CA SER A 66 1.48 8.72 4.41
C SER A 66 0.72 7.40 4.44
N TYR A 67 -0.62 7.45 4.56
CA TYR A 67 -1.48 6.27 4.55
C TYR A 67 -1.51 5.60 3.17
N VAL A 68 -1.67 6.36 2.09
CA VAL A 68 -1.64 5.83 0.72
C VAL A 68 -0.27 5.24 0.37
N LYS A 69 0.83 5.89 0.78
CA LYS A 69 2.19 5.34 0.61
C LYS A 69 2.39 4.04 1.38
N ALA A 70 1.91 3.98 2.61
CA ALA A 70 1.97 2.77 3.43
C ALA A 70 1.17 1.62 2.81
N PHE A 71 -0.01 1.93 2.25
CA PHE A 71 -0.86 0.98 1.54
C PHE A 71 -0.13 0.37 0.33
N TYR A 72 0.44 1.20 -0.54
CA TYR A 72 1.18 0.69 -1.70
C TYR A 72 2.43 -0.08 -1.31
N LEU A 73 3.15 0.39 -0.28
CA LEU A 73 4.32 -0.32 0.23
C LEU A 73 3.96 -1.72 0.73
N HIS A 74 2.86 -1.85 1.47
CA HIS A 74 2.40 -3.14 1.97
C HIS A 74 2.11 -4.10 0.81
N HIS A 75 1.21 -3.73 -0.10
CA HIS A 75 0.82 -4.60 -1.21
C HIS A 75 1.97 -4.95 -2.15
N LEU A 76 2.89 -4.00 -2.38
CA LEU A 76 4.05 -4.26 -3.22
C LEU A 76 5.03 -5.25 -2.56
N LEU A 77 5.25 -5.15 -1.24
CA LEU A 77 6.08 -6.09 -0.49
C LEU A 77 5.46 -7.50 -0.43
N ASP A 78 4.14 -7.59 -0.27
CA ASP A 78 3.42 -8.86 -0.38
C ASP A 78 3.54 -9.44 -1.78
N TYR A 79 3.38 -8.63 -2.82
CA TYR A 79 3.52 -9.09 -4.20
C TYR A 79 4.93 -9.64 -4.49
N PHE A 80 5.98 -8.97 -3.96
CA PHE A 80 7.35 -9.48 -4.00
C PHE A 80 7.49 -10.87 -3.34
N ARG A 81 6.81 -11.09 -2.21
CA ARG A 81 6.84 -12.36 -1.48
C ARG A 81 6.05 -13.46 -2.22
N GLU A 82 4.86 -13.14 -2.70
CA GLU A 82 3.94 -14.07 -3.38
C GLU A 82 4.54 -14.63 -4.66
N THR A 83 5.19 -13.78 -5.47
CA THR A 83 5.63 -14.16 -6.82
C THR A 83 7.09 -14.65 -6.88
N ARG A 84 7.75 -14.85 -5.72
CA ARG A 84 9.11 -15.42 -5.57
C ARG A 84 10.12 -14.81 -6.54
N ILE A 85 10.15 -13.49 -6.55
CA ILE A 85 10.68 -12.68 -7.65
C ILE A 85 12.19 -12.77 -7.84
N ASN A 86 12.59 -12.70 -9.11
CA ASN A 86 13.94 -12.32 -9.50
C ASN A 86 14.13 -10.80 -9.35
N ILE A 87 14.83 -10.36 -8.29
CA ILE A 87 15.06 -8.93 -8.00
C ILE A 87 15.81 -8.18 -9.12
N TYR A 88 16.50 -8.89 -10.02
CA TYR A 88 17.17 -8.28 -11.16
C TYR A 88 16.18 -7.78 -12.23
N GLU A 89 14.91 -8.19 -12.15
CA GLU A 89 13.83 -7.78 -13.05
C GLU A 89 12.79 -6.89 -12.33
N ILE A 90 13.22 -6.15 -11.29
CA ILE A 90 12.34 -5.38 -10.41
C ILE A 90 11.39 -4.40 -11.15
N ASN A 91 11.76 -3.90 -12.33
CA ASN A 91 10.86 -3.06 -13.14
C ASN A 91 9.71 -3.88 -13.75
N ALA A 92 10.00 -5.06 -14.32
CA ALA A 92 8.97 -5.92 -14.89
C ALA A 92 7.97 -6.41 -13.84
N VAL A 93 8.45 -6.61 -12.61
CA VAL A 93 7.62 -6.90 -11.44
C VAL A 93 6.65 -5.78 -11.16
N PHE A 94 7.15 -4.54 -11.17
CA PHE A 94 6.33 -3.38 -10.88
C PHE A 94 5.25 -3.19 -11.95
N ASP A 95 5.60 -3.37 -13.22
CA ASP A 95 4.62 -3.33 -14.31
C ASP A 95 3.52 -4.37 -14.12
N LYS A 96 3.86 -5.59 -13.71
CA LYS A 96 2.88 -6.63 -13.39
C LYS A 96 2.05 -6.28 -12.15
N PHE A 97 2.67 -5.75 -11.09
CA PHE A 97 1.97 -5.31 -9.89
C PHE A 97 0.89 -4.26 -10.22
N ILE A 98 1.24 -3.24 -11.00
CA ILE A 98 0.30 -2.20 -11.46
C ILE A 98 -0.83 -2.80 -12.30
N LYS A 99 -0.51 -3.77 -13.16
CA LYS A 99 -1.48 -4.36 -14.07
C LYS A 99 -2.43 -5.37 -13.40
N GLU A 100 -1.93 -6.12 -12.42
CA GLU A 100 -2.60 -7.34 -11.95
C GLU A 100 -3.14 -7.25 -10.53
N LYS A 101 -2.55 -6.42 -9.66
CA LYS A 101 -2.78 -6.51 -8.21
C LYS A 101 -3.37 -5.24 -7.59
N ILE A 102 -3.08 -4.07 -8.15
CA ILE A 102 -3.34 -2.79 -7.46
C ILE A 102 -4.11 -1.82 -8.34
N GLU A 103 -4.75 -0.86 -7.68
CA GLU A 103 -5.45 0.24 -8.32
C GLU A 103 -4.64 1.53 -8.19
N THR A 104 -4.57 2.29 -9.28
CA THR A 104 -3.78 3.53 -9.35
C THR A 104 -4.60 4.79 -9.09
N ALA A 105 -5.91 4.64 -8.99
CA ALA A 105 -6.83 5.74 -8.78
C ALA A 105 -8.04 5.30 -7.96
N THR A 106 -8.67 6.26 -7.31
CA THR A 106 -9.96 6.08 -6.65
C THR A 106 -10.90 7.22 -6.98
N ILE A 107 -12.17 7.10 -6.60
CA ILE A 107 -13.19 8.14 -6.75
C ILE A 107 -13.54 8.64 -5.34
N THR A 108 -13.47 9.95 -5.11
CA THR A 108 -13.88 10.53 -3.83
C THR A 108 -15.38 10.47 -3.65
N ASN A 109 -15.86 10.76 -2.43
CA ASN A 109 -17.28 10.85 -2.14
C ASN A 109 -18.00 11.93 -2.97
N GLU A 110 -17.27 12.96 -3.41
CA GLU A 110 -17.77 14.02 -4.31
C GLU A 110 -17.81 13.60 -5.79
N GLY A 111 -17.34 12.39 -6.12
CA GLY A 111 -17.25 11.89 -7.48
C GLY A 111 -15.96 12.27 -8.23
N ASN A 112 -14.99 12.89 -7.55
CA ASN A 112 -13.73 13.28 -8.18
C ASN A 112 -12.76 12.10 -8.31
N LYS A 113 -12.18 11.90 -9.49
CA LYS A 113 -11.14 10.88 -9.68
C LYS A 113 -9.80 11.41 -9.19
N VAL A 114 -9.16 10.68 -8.27
CA VAL A 114 -7.83 10.99 -7.73
C VAL A 114 -6.87 9.90 -8.16
N ASN A 115 -5.72 10.30 -8.70
CA ASN A 115 -4.69 9.39 -9.21
C ASN A 115 -3.47 9.42 -8.29
N PHE A 116 -2.98 8.25 -7.88
CA PHE A 116 -1.85 8.08 -6.97
C PHE A 116 -0.60 7.51 -7.65
N SER A 117 -0.49 7.63 -8.97
CA SER A 117 0.68 7.15 -9.72
C SER A 117 1.97 7.73 -9.15
N LYS A 118 1.97 8.99 -8.72
CA LYS A 118 3.13 9.63 -8.10
C LYS A 118 3.56 8.89 -6.82
N GLU A 119 2.64 8.61 -5.92
CA GLU A 119 2.90 7.95 -4.64
C GLU A 119 3.37 6.51 -4.86
N ILE A 120 2.75 5.79 -5.80
CA ILE A 120 3.17 4.43 -6.16
C ILE A 120 4.61 4.42 -6.71
N HIS A 121 4.94 5.34 -7.62
CA HIS A 121 6.29 5.45 -8.15
C HIS A 121 7.32 5.86 -7.09
N GLN A 122 6.95 6.71 -6.13
CA GLN A 122 7.83 7.05 -5.00
C GLN A 122 8.18 5.82 -4.16
N ILE A 123 7.18 4.98 -3.85
CA ILE A 123 7.40 3.72 -3.13
C ILE A 123 8.24 2.74 -3.95
N PHE A 124 7.95 2.62 -5.25
CA PHE A 124 8.71 1.75 -6.13
C PHE A 124 10.18 2.19 -6.23
N ASP A 125 10.42 3.48 -6.46
CA ASP A 125 11.77 4.06 -6.51
C ASP A 125 12.54 3.83 -5.22
N PHE A 126 11.86 3.95 -4.08
CA PHE A 126 12.42 3.64 -2.79
C PHE A 126 12.85 2.16 -2.70
N LEU A 127 11.98 1.21 -3.04
CA LEU A 127 12.34 -0.22 -3.02
C LEU A 127 13.44 -0.56 -4.02
N ARG A 128 13.40 0.03 -5.22
CA ARG A 128 14.41 -0.14 -6.27
C ARG A 128 15.79 0.34 -5.83
N LYS A 129 15.87 1.49 -5.14
CA LYS A 129 17.13 2.00 -4.56
C LYS A 129 17.70 1.08 -3.48
N ASN A 130 16.86 0.28 -2.83
CA ASN A 130 17.23 -0.61 -1.73
C ASN A 130 17.10 -2.10 -2.12
N LYS A 131 17.16 -2.42 -3.41
CA LYS A 131 16.81 -3.74 -3.96
C LYS A 131 17.63 -4.90 -3.37
N GLU A 132 18.90 -4.68 -3.05
CA GLU A 132 19.79 -5.72 -2.50
C GLU A 132 19.38 -6.13 -1.09
N GLU A 133 19.11 -5.14 -0.23
CA GLU A 133 18.59 -5.38 1.12
C GLU A 133 17.19 -6.01 1.06
N LEU A 134 16.33 -5.54 0.16
CA LEU A 134 15.01 -6.12 -0.09
C LEU A 134 15.11 -7.60 -0.46
N TYR A 135 16.03 -7.95 -1.35
CA TYR A 135 16.25 -9.34 -1.75
C TYR A 135 16.70 -10.22 -0.60
N SER A 136 17.64 -9.72 0.23
CA SER A 136 18.11 -10.44 1.41
C SER A 136 16.99 -10.71 2.41
N ASP A 137 16.14 -9.72 2.66
CA ASP A 137 14.97 -9.86 3.54
C ASP A 137 13.96 -10.87 2.97
N LEU A 138 13.66 -10.79 1.67
CA LEU A 138 12.69 -11.68 0.99
C LEU A 138 13.15 -13.14 0.95
N LYS A 139 14.46 -13.40 0.81
CA LYS A 139 15.02 -14.75 0.85
C LYS A 139 15.05 -15.38 2.24
N GLY A 140 14.62 -14.65 3.28
CA GLY A 140 14.55 -15.19 4.63
C GLY A 140 15.91 -15.29 5.30
N GLY A 141 16.75 -14.25 5.19
CA GLY A 141 18.03 -14.12 5.91
C GLY A 141 17.96 -14.22 7.46
N TYR A 142 16.83 -14.63 8.02
CA TYR A 142 16.62 -14.97 9.43
C TYR A 142 16.93 -16.44 9.78
N PHE A 143 17.54 -17.23 8.88
CA PHE A 143 17.99 -18.60 9.17
C PHE A 143 19.52 -18.77 9.28
N THR A 144 20.25 -17.75 9.73
CA THR A 144 21.63 -17.94 10.19
C THR A 144 21.97 -17.00 11.34
N LYS A 145 21.74 -17.46 12.57
CA LYS A 145 22.61 -17.23 13.72
C LYS A 145 22.56 -18.45 14.62
#